data_AF-A0A6L9MN94-F1
#
_entry.id   AF-A0A6L9MN94-F1
#
_cell.length_a   1.000
_cell.length_b   1.000
_cell.length_c   1.000
_cell.angle_alpha   90.00
_cell.angle_beta   90.00
_cell.angle_gamma   90.00
#
_symmetry.space_group_name_H-M   'P 1'
#
loop_
_entity.id
_entity.type
_entity.pdbx_description
1 polymer ?
#
loop_
_entity_poly.entity_id
_entity_poly.type
_entity_poly.pdbx_seq_one_letter_code
_entity_poly.pdbx_strand_id
1 'polypeptide(L)'
;MTSAKKPSQKALQKLPEKSAVVASPDGGQPSKAPALGAEQYREMTGSGNASLALNLVTQVRDSLWLPRGISAEERSRRTSAALGQLRDLKPADALEGMIGVQMVATHAAAMECMRRAMLEGQSSALRDQELRNAQKLLNLFTRQLESLDKHRGKGQPKVMVEHVNVHSGGQAIVGNVEAAREALPAPDTRRLENKPGIPLRPAEEALKLELSPAKSSKKR
;
A
#
# COMPACT_ATOMS: atom_id res chain seq x y z
N MET A 1 -40.50 -6.21 -29.91
CA MET A 1 -40.65 -5.34 -28.72
C MET A 1 -40.14 -6.10 -27.51
N THR A 2 -38.96 -5.76 -26.98
CA THR A 2 -38.57 -5.92 -25.57
C THR A 2 -37.22 -5.24 -25.37
N SER A 3 -37.26 -4.00 -24.87
CA SER A 3 -36.09 -3.15 -24.65
C SER A 3 -35.41 -3.51 -23.33
N ALA A 4 -34.13 -3.87 -23.38
CA ALA A 4 -33.29 -4.13 -22.22
C ALA A 4 -32.95 -2.81 -21.52
N LYS A 5 -33.61 -2.56 -20.38
CA LYS A 5 -33.41 -1.37 -19.54
C LYS A 5 -32.12 -1.54 -18.71
N LYS A 6 -31.06 -0.81 -19.08
CA LYS A 6 -29.85 -0.63 -18.24
C LYS A 6 -30.27 -0.13 -16.83
N PRO A 7 -29.74 -0.70 -15.74
CA PRO A 7 -30.03 -0.17 -14.41
C PRO A 7 -29.33 1.18 -14.23
N SER A 8 -30.13 2.16 -13.84
CA SER A 8 -29.79 3.54 -13.53
C SER A 8 -28.76 3.66 -12.41
N GLN A 9 -27.81 4.59 -12.57
CA GLN A 9 -26.72 4.97 -11.66
C GLN A 9 -27.12 5.42 -10.24
N LYS A 10 -28.40 5.27 -9.84
CA LYS A 10 -28.93 5.67 -8.53
C LYS A 10 -28.93 4.54 -7.48
N ALA A 11 -28.31 3.40 -7.78
CA ALA A 11 -28.30 2.21 -6.91
C ALA A 11 -26.97 1.97 -6.16
N LEU A 12 -25.94 2.83 -6.31
CA LEU A 12 -24.64 2.68 -5.63
C LEU A 12 -24.49 3.50 -4.34
N GLN A 13 -25.56 4.14 -3.85
CA GLN A 13 -25.48 5.08 -2.73
C GLN A 13 -26.33 4.67 -1.51
N LYS A 14 -26.36 3.37 -1.21
CA LYS A 14 -26.78 2.87 0.11
C LYS A 14 -25.89 1.70 0.51
N LEU A 15 -24.74 2.00 1.12
CA LEU A 15 -24.09 1.04 2.00
C LEU A 15 -24.93 0.91 3.28
N PRO A 16 -25.18 -0.31 3.77
CA PRO A 16 -25.94 -0.49 5.00
C PRO A 16 -25.10 -0.09 6.22
N GLU A 17 -25.62 0.84 7.02
CA GLU A 17 -25.25 1.05 8.43
C GLU A 17 -25.67 -0.17 9.27
N LYS A 18 -25.10 -1.34 8.99
CA LYS A 18 -25.25 -2.51 9.85
C LYS A 18 -23.89 -2.88 10.38
N SER A 19 -23.77 -2.71 11.69
CA SER A 19 -22.73 -3.21 12.57
C SER A 19 -22.01 -4.43 11.97
N ALA A 20 -20.78 -4.23 11.53
CA ALA A 20 -19.90 -5.33 11.20
C ALA A 20 -19.55 -6.04 12.52
N VAL A 21 -20.27 -7.13 12.80
CA VAL A 21 -19.90 -8.09 13.82
C VAL A 21 -18.65 -8.79 13.30
N VAL A 22 -17.49 -8.37 13.80
CA VAL A 22 -16.26 -9.15 13.68
C VAL A 22 -16.41 -10.35 14.60
N ALA A 23 -16.67 -11.52 14.01
CA ALA A 23 -16.67 -12.78 14.73
C ALA A 23 -15.23 -13.13 15.11
N SER A 24 -14.94 -13.17 16.42
CA SER A 24 -13.73 -13.77 16.97
C SER A 24 -13.88 -15.29 17.04
N PRO A 25 -12.84 -16.09 16.72
CA PRO A 25 -12.89 -17.55 16.75
C PRO A 25 -12.82 -18.18 18.15
N ASP A 26 -12.90 -17.38 19.22
CA ASP A 26 -12.88 -17.87 20.59
C ASP A 26 -13.98 -17.15 21.38
N GLY A 27 -14.83 -17.91 22.07
CA GLY A 27 -16.18 -17.55 22.54
C GLY A 27 -16.29 -16.47 23.62
N GLY A 28 -15.47 -15.42 23.56
CA GLY A 28 -15.66 -14.18 24.30
C GLY A 28 -16.77 -13.33 23.68
N GLN A 29 -17.64 -12.78 24.52
CA GLN A 29 -18.69 -11.84 24.11
C GLN A 29 -18.14 -10.78 23.15
N PRO A 30 -18.90 -10.40 22.11
CA PRO A 30 -18.50 -9.35 21.19
C PRO A 30 -18.36 -8.05 21.97
N SER A 31 -17.12 -7.69 22.31
CA SER A 31 -16.81 -6.36 22.82
C SER A 31 -17.17 -5.39 21.70
N LYS A 32 -18.30 -4.69 21.86
CA LYS A 32 -18.69 -3.59 21.00
C LYS A 32 -17.54 -2.59 21.03
N ALA A 33 -16.70 -2.60 19.99
CA ALA A 33 -15.85 -1.46 19.72
C ALA A 33 -16.77 -0.24 19.67
N PRO A 34 -16.44 0.86 20.37
CA PRO A 34 -17.20 2.09 20.21
C PRO A 34 -17.24 2.38 18.71
N ALA A 35 -18.44 2.60 18.16
CA ALA A 35 -18.61 2.97 16.77
C ALA A 35 -18.01 4.37 16.60
N LEU A 36 -16.69 4.42 16.44
CA LEU A 36 -15.97 5.64 16.08
C LEU A 36 -16.64 6.19 14.81
N GLY A 37 -16.87 7.50 14.76
CA GLY A 37 -17.50 8.12 13.59
C GLY A 37 -16.65 7.90 12.33
N ALA A 38 -17.27 7.94 11.15
CA ALA A 38 -16.55 7.81 9.87
C ALA A 38 -15.39 8.83 9.75
N GLU A 39 -15.59 10.05 10.26
CA GLU A 39 -14.55 11.10 10.38
C GLU A 39 -13.38 10.67 11.26
N GLN A 40 -13.66 10.00 12.37
CA GLN A 40 -12.66 9.58 13.35
C GLN A 40 -11.77 8.45 12.81
N TYR A 41 -12.36 7.54 12.02
CA TYR A 41 -11.62 6.53 11.27
C TYR A 41 -10.76 7.14 10.15
N ARG A 42 -11.27 8.19 9.48
CA ARG A 42 -10.51 8.92 8.47
C ARG A 42 -9.33 9.66 9.08
N GLU A 43 -9.53 10.38 10.19
CA GLU A 43 -8.45 11.09 10.89
C GLU A 43 -7.34 10.14 11.35
N MET A 44 -7.72 8.94 11.81
CA MET A 44 -6.77 7.95 12.28
C MET A 44 -5.98 7.27 11.14
N THR A 45 -6.61 7.05 9.98
CA THR A 45 -6.05 6.18 8.93
C THR A 45 -5.76 6.89 7.61
N GLY A 46 -6.16 8.14 7.44
CA GLY A 46 -6.08 8.89 6.19
C GLY A 46 -7.05 8.42 5.09
N SER A 47 -7.77 7.31 5.29
CA SER A 47 -8.67 6.72 4.30
C SER A 47 -10.11 7.23 4.45
N GLY A 48 -10.69 7.74 3.36
CA GLY A 48 -12.13 8.00 3.27
C GLY A 48 -12.97 6.72 3.07
N ASN A 49 -12.33 5.58 2.76
CA ASN A 49 -13.00 4.29 2.68
C ASN A 49 -13.09 3.67 4.08
N ALA A 50 -14.31 3.58 4.61
CA ALA A 50 -14.59 3.06 5.95
C ALA A 50 -14.15 1.59 6.14
N SER A 51 -14.30 0.75 5.10
CA SER A 51 -13.88 -0.65 5.17
C SER A 51 -12.36 -0.79 5.27
N LEU A 52 -11.63 0.02 4.49
CA LEU A 52 -10.17 0.06 4.60
C LEU A 52 -9.75 0.59 5.97
N ALA A 53 -10.35 1.70 6.43
CA ALA A 53 -10.01 2.29 7.72
C ALA A 53 -10.23 1.31 8.89
N LEU A 54 -11.36 0.60 8.91
CA LEU A 54 -11.65 -0.42 9.91
C LEU A 54 -10.65 -1.59 9.85
N ASN A 55 -10.27 -2.00 8.65
CA ASN A 55 -9.27 -3.05 8.46
C ASN A 55 -7.90 -2.60 9.00
N LEU A 56 -7.45 -1.39 8.71
CA LEU A 56 -6.19 -0.85 9.22
C LEU A 56 -6.15 -0.77 10.75
N VAL A 57 -7.23 -0.30 11.39
CA VAL A 57 -7.35 -0.30 12.86
C VAL A 57 -7.29 -1.71 13.43
N THR A 58 -7.94 -2.66 12.77
CA THR A 58 -7.95 -4.07 13.14
C THR A 58 -6.55 -4.69 13.00
N GLN A 59 -5.83 -4.38 11.92
CA GLN A 59 -4.46 -4.83 11.70
C GLN A 59 -3.51 -4.32 12.77
N VAL A 60 -3.64 -3.06 13.21
CA VAL A 60 -2.84 -2.55 14.33
C VAL A 60 -3.10 -3.37 15.59
N ARG A 61 -4.37 -3.57 15.97
CA ARG A 61 -4.75 -4.36 17.14
C ARG A 61 -4.18 -5.78 17.06
N ASP A 62 -4.33 -6.44 15.92
CA ASP A 62 -3.97 -7.85 15.74
C ASP A 62 -2.44 -8.05 15.62
N SER A 63 -1.69 -7.00 15.30
CA SER A 63 -0.23 -7.03 15.24
C SER A 63 0.47 -6.99 16.61
N LEU A 64 -0.26 -6.61 17.68
CA LEU A 64 0.33 -6.49 19.00
C LEU A 64 0.49 -7.86 19.66
N TRP A 65 1.67 -8.11 20.22
CA TRP A 65 1.83 -9.24 21.14
C TRP A 65 1.11 -8.95 22.47
N LEU A 66 0.19 -9.82 22.84
CA LEU A 66 -0.56 -9.76 24.09
C LEU A 66 -0.38 -11.08 24.86
N PRO A 67 0.11 -11.04 26.11
CA PRO A 67 0.20 -12.24 26.94
C PRO A 67 -1.17 -12.91 27.13
N ARG A 68 -1.17 -14.24 27.24
CA ARG A 68 -2.36 -15.00 27.63
C ARG A 68 -2.79 -14.58 29.04
N GLY A 69 -4.10 -14.43 29.24
CA GLY A 69 -4.68 -14.04 30.54
C GLY A 69 -4.55 -12.56 30.90
N ILE A 70 -4.12 -11.69 29.99
CA ILE A 70 -4.11 -10.24 30.21
C ILE A 70 -5.52 -9.70 30.49
N SER A 71 -5.64 -8.75 31.43
CA SER A 71 -6.93 -8.12 31.76
C SER A 71 -7.50 -7.35 30.57
N ALA A 72 -8.83 -7.19 30.53
CA ALA A 72 -9.49 -6.42 29.49
C ALA A 72 -9.04 -4.95 29.47
N GLU A 73 -8.81 -4.37 30.65
CA GLU A 73 -8.30 -3.00 30.80
C GLU A 73 -6.88 -2.86 30.23
N GLU A 74 -5.98 -3.77 30.55
CA GLU A 74 -4.60 -3.71 30.04
C GLU A 74 -4.55 -3.93 28.52
N ARG A 75 -5.37 -4.85 28.01
CA ARG A 75 -5.54 -5.04 26.56
C ARG A 75 -6.03 -3.76 25.89
N SER A 76 -7.02 -3.10 26.47
CA SER A 76 -7.57 -1.84 25.98
C SER A 76 -6.51 -0.74 25.99
N ARG A 77 -5.74 -0.62 27.09
CA ARG A 77 -4.66 0.37 27.23
C ARG A 77 -3.58 0.20 26.15
N ARG A 78 -3.10 -1.03 25.92
CA ARG A 78 -2.08 -1.31 24.90
C ARG A 78 -2.59 -1.05 23.48
N THR A 79 -3.82 -1.49 23.20
CA THR A 79 -4.45 -1.26 21.89
C THR A 79 -4.64 0.23 21.64
N SER A 80 -5.13 0.97 22.64
CA SER A 80 -5.34 2.41 22.56
C SER A 80 -4.03 3.17 22.36
N ALA A 81 -2.93 2.74 23.01
CA ALA A 81 -1.61 3.33 22.80
C ALA A 81 -1.09 3.10 21.37
N ALA A 82 -1.28 1.90 20.80
CA ALA A 82 -0.88 1.61 19.42
C ALA A 82 -1.71 2.37 18.38
N LEU A 83 -3.02 2.48 18.60
CA LEU A 83 -3.89 3.32 17.76
C LEU A 83 -3.56 4.81 17.93
N GLY A 84 -3.16 5.23 19.13
CA GLY A 84 -2.62 6.56 19.39
C GLY A 84 -1.38 6.85 18.55
N GLN A 85 -0.43 5.91 18.48
CA GLN A 85 0.75 6.04 17.61
C GLN A 85 0.36 6.22 16.14
N LEU A 86 -0.58 5.41 15.63
CA LEU A 86 -1.06 5.56 14.25
C LEU A 86 -1.69 6.94 14.01
N ARG A 87 -2.54 7.40 14.93
CA ARG A 87 -3.17 8.73 14.85
C ARG A 87 -2.14 9.85 14.91
N ASP A 88 -1.11 9.72 15.74
CA ASP A 88 -0.09 10.75 15.94
C ASP A 88 0.85 10.88 14.73
N LEU A 89 0.94 9.86 13.86
CA LEU A 89 1.59 9.97 12.54
C LEU A 89 0.83 10.93 11.60
N LYS A 90 -0.45 11.19 11.87
CA LYS A 90 -1.37 12.03 11.08
C LYS A 90 -1.37 11.64 9.59
N PRO A 91 -1.83 10.43 9.24
CA PRO A 91 -1.86 10.01 7.85
C PRO A 91 -2.73 10.95 7.00
N ALA A 92 -2.14 11.53 5.96
CA ALA A 92 -2.84 12.48 5.08
C ALA A 92 -3.75 11.77 4.06
N ASP A 93 -3.43 10.52 3.72
CA ASP A 93 -4.18 9.68 2.80
C ASP A 93 -4.09 8.18 3.16
N ALA A 94 -4.76 7.36 2.36
CA ALA A 94 -4.82 5.92 2.57
C ALA A 94 -3.45 5.21 2.48
N LEU A 95 -2.52 5.71 1.66
CA LEU A 95 -1.20 5.10 1.52
C LEU A 95 -0.35 5.38 2.77
N GLU A 96 -0.39 6.61 3.29
CA GLU A 96 0.20 6.93 4.58
C GLU A 96 -0.41 6.12 5.70
N GLY A 97 -1.71 5.84 5.65
CA GLY A 97 -2.39 4.95 6.60
C GLY A 97 -1.82 3.53 6.61
N MET A 98 -1.60 2.97 5.41
CA MET A 98 -0.98 1.65 5.25
C MET A 98 0.45 1.63 5.78
N ILE A 99 1.27 2.64 5.44
CA ILE A 99 2.65 2.74 5.93
C ILE A 99 2.66 2.92 7.45
N GLY A 100 1.78 3.75 7.99
CA GLY A 100 1.68 3.97 9.44
C GLY A 100 1.33 2.71 10.22
N VAL A 101 0.39 1.90 9.72
CA VAL A 101 0.05 0.60 10.31
C VAL A 101 1.26 -0.34 10.29
N GLN A 102 1.99 -0.40 9.18
CA GLN A 102 3.21 -1.18 9.09
C GLN A 102 4.30 -0.70 10.06
N MET A 103 4.45 0.62 10.25
CA MET A 103 5.42 1.20 11.20
C MET A 103 5.08 0.83 12.64
N VAL A 104 3.80 0.95 13.04
CA VAL A 104 3.35 0.55 14.38
C VAL A 104 3.58 -0.94 14.62
N ALA A 105 3.21 -1.79 13.66
CA ALA A 105 3.43 -3.23 13.75
C ALA A 105 4.93 -3.60 13.81
N THR A 106 5.75 -2.95 13.00
CA THR A 106 7.21 -3.17 12.96
C THR A 106 7.85 -2.78 14.29
N HIS A 107 7.46 -1.62 14.85
CA HIS A 107 7.91 -1.18 16.16
C HIS A 107 7.51 -2.18 17.25
N ALA A 108 6.24 -2.58 17.31
CA ALA A 108 5.74 -3.52 18.31
C ALA A 108 6.46 -4.88 18.24
N ALA A 109 6.68 -5.40 17.03
CA ALA A 109 7.42 -6.64 16.82
C ALA A 109 8.90 -6.51 17.26
N ALA A 110 9.56 -5.39 16.96
CA ALA A 110 10.93 -5.15 17.38
C ALA A 110 11.05 -5.09 18.92
N MET A 111 10.11 -4.41 19.59
CA MET A 111 10.05 -4.37 21.05
C MET A 111 9.83 -5.76 21.66
N GLU A 112 9.00 -6.60 21.03
CA GLU A 112 8.77 -7.97 21.50
C GLU A 112 10.02 -8.87 21.32
N CYS A 113 10.75 -8.75 20.20
CA CYS A 113 12.03 -9.42 20.03
C CYS A 113 13.03 -9.01 21.11
N MET A 114 13.16 -7.71 21.37
CA MET A 114 14.05 -7.21 22.45
C MET A 114 13.62 -7.72 23.82
N ARG A 115 12.31 -7.73 24.12
CA ARG A 115 11.79 -8.28 25.37
C ARG A 115 12.14 -9.76 25.53
N ARG A 116 12.01 -10.56 24.46
CA ARG A 116 12.35 -12.00 24.46
C ARG A 116 13.83 -12.23 24.68
N ALA A 117 14.69 -11.44 24.04
CA ALA A 117 16.14 -11.54 24.20
C ALA A 117 16.61 -11.29 25.65
N MET A 118 15.85 -10.50 26.41
CA MET A 118 16.14 -10.13 27.80
C MET A 118 15.51 -11.07 28.84
N LEU A 119 14.83 -12.14 28.43
CA LEU A 119 14.29 -13.13 29.37
C LEU A 119 15.43 -13.89 30.07
N GLU A 120 15.26 -14.08 31.38
CA GLU A 120 16.16 -14.89 32.20
C GLU A 120 16.12 -16.37 31.76
N GLY A 121 17.26 -17.05 31.84
CA GLY A 121 17.37 -18.47 31.49
C GLY A 121 17.30 -18.79 29.98
N GLN A 122 17.27 -17.78 29.09
CA GLN A 122 17.37 -18.04 27.66
C GLN A 122 18.78 -18.48 27.23
N SER A 123 18.83 -19.35 26.21
CA SER A 123 20.08 -19.71 25.56
C SER A 123 20.68 -18.51 24.81
N SER A 124 22.02 -18.45 24.75
CA SER A 124 22.74 -17.43 23.98
C SER A 124 22.31 -17.41 22.51
N ALA A 125 22.12 -18.59 21.91
CA ALA A 125 21.67 -18.71 20.53
C ALA A 125 20.30 -18.04 20.28
N LEU A 126 19.34 -18.20 21.20
CA LEU A 126 18.02 -17.58 21.08
C LEU A 126 18.09 -16.07 21.33
N ARG A 127 18.86 -15.63 22.33
CA ARG A 127 19.13 -14.21 22.58
C ARG A 127 19.68 -13.52 21.33
N ASP A 128 20.71 -14.10 20.73
CA ASP A 128 21.34 -13.52 19.54
C ASP A 128 20.38 -13.52 18.33
N GLN A 129 19.54 -14.55 18.19
CA GLN A 129 18.53 -14.60 17.15
C GLN A 129 17.50 -13.48 17.30
N GLU A 130 16.96 -13.28 18.49
CA GLU A 130 15.97 -12.24 18.76
C GLU A 130 16.56 -10.83 18.58
N LEU A 131 17.81 -10.60 19.01
CA LEU A 131 18.50 -9.32 18.78
C LEU A 131 18.74 -9.05 17.29
N ARG A 132 19.12 -10.07 16.50
CA ARG A 132 19.24 -9.92 15.04
C ARG A 132 17.90 -9.62 14.38
N ASN A 133 16.82 -10.24 14.82
CA ASN A 133 15.48 -9.97 14.30
C ASN A 133 15.02 -8.54 14.64
N ALA A 134 15.25 -8.10 15.88
CA ALA A 134 14.98 -6.73 16.30
C ALA A 134 15.75 -5.71 15.43
N GLN A 135 17.05 -5.93 15.19
CA GLN A 135 17.86 -5.06 14.33
C GLN A 135 17.29 -4.96 12.90
N LYS A 136 16.85 -6.08 12.31
CA LYS A 136 16.23 -6.08 10.97
C LYS A 136 14.94 -5.25 10.93
N LEU A 137 14.09 -5.40 11.95
CA LEU A 137 12.84 -4.65 12.05
C LEU A 137 13.09 -3.16 12.29
N LEU A 138 14.06 -2.78 13.11
CA LEU A 138 14.42 -1.39 13.32
C LEU A 138 14.99 -0.74 12.05
N ASN A 139 15.82 -1.45 11.29
CA ASN A 139 16.28 -0.97 9.98
C ASN A 139 15.12 -0.82 8.98
N LEU A 140 14.15 -1.73 9.00
CA LEU A 140 12.93 -1.61 8.19
C LEU A 140 12.11 -0.37 8.61
N PHE A 141 11.98 -0.12 9.92
CA PHE A 141 11.29 1.05 10.45
C PHE A 141 11.91 2.36 9.92
N THR A 142 13.24 2.47 9.93
CA THR A 142 13.94 3.64 9.35
C THR A 142 13.61 3.81 7.87
N ARG A 143 13.61 2.71 7.09
CA ARG A 143 13.26 2.77 5.65
C ARG A 143 11.81 3.17 5.41
N GLN A 144 10.88 2.74 6.26
CA GLN A 144 9.48 3.14 6.22
C GLN A 144 9.34 4.64 6.54
N LEU A 145 10.05 5.13 7.55
CA LEU A 145 10.07 6.55 7.91
C LEU A 145 10.61 7.41 6.75
N GLU A 146 11.73 7.02 6.15
CA GLU A 146 12.27 7.69 4.95
C GLU A 146 11.28 7.69 3.78
N SER A 147 10.58 6.56 3.57
CA SER A 147 9.59 6.45 2.50
C SER A 147 8.39 7.38 2.75
N LEU A 148 7.94 7.48 4.01
CA LEU A 148 6.88 8.41 4.42
C LEU A 148 7.32 9.86 4.28
N ASP A 149 8.54 10.22 4.69
CA ASP A 149 9.07 11.57 4.53
C ASP A 149 9.19 11.97 3.05
N LYS A 150 9.69 11.07 2.20
CA LYS A 150 9.75 11.27 0.74
C LYS A 150 8.36 11.44 0.15
N HIS A 151 7.39 10.62 0.57
CA HIS A 151 5.99 10.75 0.16
C HIS A 151 5.41 12.12 0.51
N ARG A 152 5.78 12.65 1.68
CA ARG A 152 5.39 14.00 2.15
C ARG A 152 6.19 15.14 1.51
N GLY A 153 7.03 14.85 0.52
CA GLY A 153 7.90 15.85 -0.13
C GLY A 153 9.07 16.33 0.72
N LYS A 154 9.32 15.73 1.89
CA LYS A 154 10.50 16.03 2.70
C LYS A 154 11.70 15.28 2.12
N GLY A 155 12.77 16.01 1.83
CA GLY A 155 14.01 15.43 1.28
C GLY A 155 14.15 15.51 -0.24
N GLN A 156 13.28 16.22 -0.96
CA GLN A 156 13.62 16.65 -2.31
C GLN A 156 14.73 17.72 -2.23
N PRO A 157 15.89 17.54 -2.89
CA PRO A 157 16.91 18.58 -2.92
C PRO A 157 16.31 19.83 -3.54
N LYS A 158 16.31 20.95 -2.81
CA LYS A 158 16.00 22.25 -3.39
C LYS A 158 17.16 22.61 -4.32
N VAL A 159 17.01 22.34 -5.62
CA VAL A 159 17.98 22.77 -6.63
C VAL A 159 17.96 24.30 -6.67
N MET A 160 18.93 24.94 -6.02
CA MET A 160 19.20 26.36 -6.20
C MET A 160 20.11 26.50 -7.42
N VAL A 161 19.58 27.10 -8.48
CA VAL A 161 20.35 27.41 -9.69
C VAL A 161 20.88 28.82 -9.53
N GLU A 162 22.20 28.96 -9.32
CA GLU A 162 22.82 30.28 -9.08
C GLU A 162 23.19 31.02 -10.38
N HIS A 163 23.43 30.30 -11.49
CA HIS A 163 23.78 30.92 -12.78
C HIS A 163 22.99 30.29 -13.94
N VAL A 164 22.20 31.11 -14.63
CA VAL A 164 21.51 30.74 -15.88
C VAL A 164 21.98 31.69 -16.98
N ASN A 165 22.82 31.21 -17.91
CA ASN A 165 23.17 31.96 -19.11
C ASN A 165 22.18 31.67 -20.21
N VAL A 166 21.25 32.60 -20.43
CA VAL A 166 20.29 32.54 -21.54
C VAL A 166 20.85 33.35 -22.70
N HIS A 167 21.12 32.69 -23.83
CA HIS A 167 21.57 33.35 -25.05
C HIS A 167 20.38 34.05 -25.74
N SER A 168 20.64 35.05 -26.58
CA SER A 168 19.61 35.78 -27.31
C SER A 168 18.69 34.81 -28.07
N GLY A 169 17.40 34.76 -27.69
CA GLY A 169 16.39 33.88 -28.28
C GLY A 169 16.12 32.57 -27.52
N GLY A 170 16.86 32.26 -26.45
CA GLY A 170 16.57 31.14 -25.56
C GLY A 170 15.58 31.52 -24.43
N GLN A 171 14.78 30.57 -23.96
CA GLN A 171 14.02 30.68 -22.72
C GLN A 171 14.40 29.51 -21.81
N ALA A 172 14.78 29.80 -20.57
CA ALA A 172 15.01 28.78 -19.55
C ALA A 172 13.79 28.71 -18.63
N ILE A 173 13.24 27.50 -18.46
CA ILE A 173 12.13 27.24 -17.53
C ILE A 173 12.71 26.50 -16.32
N VAL A 174 12.53 27.04 -15.12
CA VAL A 174 12.94 26.42 -13.85
C VAL A 174 11.67 26.07 -13.07
N GLY A 175 11.39 24.78 -12.92
CA GLY A 175 10.20 24.28 -12.25
C GLY A 175 9.73 22.94 -12.83
N ASN A 176 8.65 22.39 -12.30
CA ASN A 176 8.04 21.16 -12.80
C ASN A 176 7.25 21.46 -14.09
N VAL A 177 7.71 20.96 -15.24
CA VAL A 177 7.05 21.18 -16.53
C VAL A 177 6.14 19.98 -16.84
N GLU A 178 4.83 20.17 -16.72
CA GLU A 178 3.84 19.22 -17.23
C GLU A 178 3.55 19.54 -18.71
N ALA A 179 4.09 18.75 -19.63
CA ALA A 179 3.77 18.89 -21.04
C ALA A 179 2.34 18.39 -21.28
N ALA A 180 1.41 19.32 -21.51
CA ALA A 180 0.09 18.98 -22.01
C ALA A 180 0.26 18.28 -23.37
N ARG A 181 -0.12 17.01 -23.45
CA ARG A 181 -0.12 16.25 -24.69
C ARG A 181 -1.26 16.79 -25.56
N GLU A 182 -0.93 17.71 -26.44
CA GLU A 182 -1.83 18.24 -27.45
C GLU A 182 -2.32 17.08 -28.34
N ALA A 183 -3.64 16.91 -28.41
CA ALA A 183 -4.26 15.86 -29.21
C ALA A 183 -4.03 16.19 -30.69
N LEU A 184 -3.30 15.32 -31.38
CA LEU A 184 -3.16 15.38 -32.83
C LEU A 184 -4.56 15.43 -33.48
N PRO A 185 -4.81 16.33 -34.45
CA PRO A 185 -6.06 16.31 -35.20
C PRO A 185 -6.22 14.97 -35.91
N ALA A 186 -7.44 14.44 -35.88
CA ALA A 186 -7.77 13.13 -36.43
C ALA A 186 -7.36 13.00 -37.91
N PRO A 187 -6.86 11.83 -38.35
CA PRO A 187 -6.44 11.63 -39.73
C PRO A 187 -7.64 11.73 -40.68
N ASP A 188 -7.51 12.54 -41.73
CA ASP A 188 -8.50 12.68 -42.80
C ASP A 188 -8.59 11.35 -43.58
N THR A 189 -9.73 10.67 -43.46
CA THR A 189 -9.97 9.35 -44.04
C THR A 189 -10.33 9.38 -45.52
N ARG A 190 -10.29 10.56 -46.18
CA ARG A 190 -10.77 10.71 -47.57
C ARG A 190 -9.77 10.33 -48.67
N ARG A 191 -8.58 9.81 -48.33
CA ARG A 191 -7.55 9.46 -49.33
C ARG A 191 -6.95 8.07 -49.18
N LEU A 192 -7.79 7.06 -48.94
CA LEU A 192 -7.42 5.66 -49.11
C LEU A 192 -7.91 5.19 -50.50
N GLU A 193 -7.19 5.60 -51.54
CA GLU A 193 -7.37 5.05 -52.88
C GLU A 193 -6.92 3.58 -52.91
N ASN A 194 -7.76 2.78 -53.54
CA ASN A 194 -7.80 1.33 -53.62
C ASN A 194 -6.50 0.76 -54.24
N LYS A 195 -5.68 0.06 -53.44
CA LYS A 195 -4.62 -0.83 -53.93
C LYS A 195 -5.06 -2.29 -53.78
N PRO A 196 -4.93 -3.14 -54.81
CA PRO A 196 -5.34 -4.53 -54.72
C PRO A 196 -4.53 -5.27 -53.64
N GLY A 197 -5.24 -5.98 -52.77
CA GLY A 197 -4.70 -6.60 -51.56
C GLY A 197 -3.71 -7.74 -51.83
N ILE A 198 -2.70 -7.83 -50.96
CA ILE A 198 -1.80 -8.97 -50.87
C ILE A 198 -2.61 -10.16 -50.34
N PRO A 199 -2.64 -11.33 -51.01
CA PRO A 199 -3.37 -12.48 -50.50
C PRO A 199 -2.72 -12.99 -49.21
N LEU A 200 -3.49 -12.99 -48.12
CA LEU A 200 -3.11 -13.54 -46.83
C LEU A 200 -2.97 -15.07 -46.95
N ARG A 201 -1.79 -15.62 -46.66
CA ARG A 201 -1.61 -17.07 -46.51
C ARG A 201 -2.32 -17.56 -45.24
N PRO A 202 -3.02 -18.71 -45.24
CA PRO A 202 -3.67 -19.25 -44.05
C PRO A 202 -2.66 -19.53 -42.92
N ALA A 203 -3.03 -19.20 -41.69
CA ALA A 203 -2.18 -19.21 -40.50
C ALA A 203 -1.79 -20.61 -39.97
N GLU A 204 -2.00 -21.69 -40.73
CA GLU A 204 -1.84 -23.06 -40.21
C GLU A 204 -0.44 -23.68 -40.42
N GLU A 205 0.44 -23.06 -41.21
CA GLU A 205 1.81 -23.58 -41.43
C GLU A 205 2.85 -23.09 -40.41
N ALA A 206 2.54 -22.09 -39.58
CA ALA A 206 3.50 -21.54 -38.62
C ALA A 206 3.69 -22.39 -37.35
N LEU A 207 2.82 -23.37 -37.09
CA LEU A 207 2.76 -24.07 -35.79
C LEU A 207 3.36 -25.48 -35.78
N LYS A 208 4.24 -25.84 -36.73
CA LYS A 208 4.92 -27.15 -36.74
C LYS A 208 6.44 -27.11 -36.55
N LEU A 209 7.03 -25.94 -36.27
CA LEU A 209 8.50 -25.82 -36.15
C LEU A 209 9.03 -25.64 -34.72
N GLU A 210 8.18 -25.47 -33.70
CA GLU A 210 8.62 -25.11 -32.34
C GLU A 210 8.22 -26.12 -31.26
N LEU A 211 8.28 -27.43 -31.55
CA LEU A 211 8.30 -28.45 -30.49
C LEU A 211 9.15 -29.67 -30.88
N SER A 212 10.44 -29.62 -30.55
CA SER A 212 11.24 -30.81 -30.27
C SER A 212 12.28 -30.50 -29.17
N PRO A 213 12.34 -31.26 -28.05
CA PRO A 213 13.26 -30.99 -26.95
C PRO A 213 14.44 -31.99 -26.90
N ALA A 214 15.67 -31.49 -26.70
CA ALA A 214 16.86 -32.20 -26.22
C ALA A 214 18.11 -31.30 -26.45
N LYS A 215 19.19 -31.24 -25.66
CA LYS A 215 19.71 -32.07 -24.57
C LYS A 215 20.86 -31.28 -23.90
N SER A 216 21.06 -31.59 -22.61
CA SER A 216 22.28 -31.44 -21.81
C SER A 216 23.60 -31.64 -22.58
N SER A 217 24.59 -30.79 -22.31
CA SER A 217 26.00 -31.04 -22.65
C SER A 217 26.96 -30.38 -21.65
N LYS A 218 27.44 -31.23 -20.74
CA LYS A 218 28.66 -31.12 -19.92
C LYS A 218 29.90 -30.99 -20.82
N LYS A 219 30.87 -30.15 -20.45
CA LYS A 219 32.31 -30.21 -20.83
C LYS A 219 32.99 -28.98 -20.20
N ARG A 220 34.22 -29.02 -19.70
CA ARG A 220 35.19 -30.07 -19.37
C ARG A 220 36.26 -29.36 -18.54
#